data_AF-A0A5C7UXN2-F1
#
_entry.id   AF-A0A5C7UXN2-F1
#
_cell.length_a   1.000
_cell.length_b   1.000
_cell.length_c   1.000
_cell.angle_alpha   90.00
_cell.angle_beta   90.00
_cell.angle_gamma   90.00
#
_symmetry.space_group_name_H-M   'P 1'
#
loop_
_entity.id
_entity.type
_entity.pdbx_description
1 polymer ?
#
loop_
_entity_poly.entity_id
_entity_poly.type
_entity_poly.pdbx_seq_one_letter_code
_entity_poly.pdbx_strand_id
1 'polypeptide(L)'
;MRVLPHTDSPTPVVASGATLRSAHAVARMAPGLHLIGDLYGCRGDTRLMTDAATLEAFCKQAVADAGLTTVGSLFHSFGEGEGVTGAVVLAESHLALHTWPEDNYVTLDVYVCSYTNDNSAKAERLFDALMQAFQPADPHLHRVVRA
;
A
#
# COMPACT_ATOMS: atom_id res chain seq x y z
N MET A 1 44.03 36.70 12.91
CA MET A 1 44.20 36.93 14.36
C MET A 1 43.85 35.60 15.03
N ARG A 2 44.81 34.72 15.37
CA ARG A 2 45.51 34.60 16.69
C ARG A 2 44.49 34.73 17.85
N VAL A 3 44.29 33.80 18.80
CA VAL A 3 45.19 32.85 19.52
C VAL A 3 44.35 31.69 20.13
N LEU A 4 44.95 30.49 20.31
CA LEU A 4 44.55 29.32 21.15
C LEU A 4 44.70 29.64 22.68
N PRO A 5 44.65 28.75 23.71
CA PRO A 5 44.45 27.28 23.82
C PRO A 5 43.61 26.76 25.04
N HIS A 6 43.48 25.42 25.14
CA HIS A 6 43.40 24.49 26.30
C HIS A 6 42.53 24.82 27.54
N THR A 7 41.81 23.87 28.15
CA THR A 7 42.36 22.71 28.89
C THR A 7 41.35 21.58 29.15
N ASP A 8 41.92 20.39 29.35
CA ASP A 8 41.54 19.25 30.21
C ASP A 8 40.31 18.38 29.93
N SER A 9 40.64 17.16 29.50
CA SER A 9 39.88 15.93 29.69
C SER A 9 39.99 15.43 31.13
N PRO A 10 38.94 14.77 31.65
CA PRO A 10 39.14 13.61 32.50
C PRO A 10 38.51 12.34 31.90
N THR A 11 39.26 11.25 32.09
CA THR A 11 38.98 9.83 31.82
C THR A 11 37.72 9.28 32.52
N PRO A 12 37.24 8.07 32.14
CA PRO A 12 35.83 7.71 32.17
C PRO A 12 35.37 7.18 33.52
N VAL A 13 34.10 7.44 33.86
CA VAL A 13 33.39 6.76 34.94
C VAL A 13 32.47 5.71 34.32
N VAL A 14 32.79 4.45 34.56
CA VAL A 14 31.91 3.30 34.33
C VAL A 14 31.18 3.00 35.63
N ALA A 15 29.85 3.07 35.62
CA ALA A 15 28.96 2.44 36.62
C ALA A 15 27.63 2.14 35.90
N SER A 16 27.45 0.90 35.42
CA SER A 16 26.78 -0.22 36.11
C SER A 16 25.25 -0.17 36.03
N GLY A 17 24.69 -1.12 35.27
CA GLY A 17 23.47 -1.81 35.69
C GLY A 17 22.12 -1.29 35.21
N ALA A 18 22.00 -0.81 33.97
CA ALA A 18 20.70 -0.81 33.31
C ALA A 18 20.58 -2.12 32.52
N THR A 19 19.78 -3.06 33.03
CA THR A 19 19.29 -4.18 32.22
C THR A 19 18.52 -3.58 31.06
N LEU A 20 19.14 -3.55 29.89
CA LEU A 20 18.46 -3.33 28.62
C LEU A 20 17.34 -4.36 28.56
N ARG A 21 16.10 -3.91 28.76
CA ARG A 21 14.94 -4.71 28.38
C ARG A 21 15.13 -4.96 26.89
N SER A 22 15.51 -6.19 26.55
CA SER A 22 15.44 -6.67 25.18
C SER A 22 14.06 -6.26 24.67
N ALA A 23 14.03 -5.31 23.74
CA ALA A 23 12.86 -5.12 22.92
C ALA A 23 12.64 -6.48 22.27
N HIS A 24 11.72 -7.27 22.82
CA HIS A 24 11.23 -8.44 22.13
C HIS A 24 10.69 -7.88 20.82
N ALA A 25 11.47 -8.02 19.75
CA ALA A 25 10.94 -7.97 18.42
C ALA A 25 9.89 -9.06 18.40
N VAL A 26 8.63 -8.67 18.63
CA VAL A 26 7.50 -9.57 18.43
C VAL A 26 7.52 -9.83 16.93
N ALA A 27 8.15 -10.93 16.52
CA ALA A 27 8.10 -11.37 15.14
C ALA A 27 6.63 -11.49 14.77
N ARG A 28 6.13 -10.64 13.85
CA ARG A 28 4.74 -10.81 13.41
C ARG A 28 4.70 -12.13 12.67
N MET A 29 3.86 -13.03 13.14
CA MET A 29 3.70 -14.37 12.57
C MET A 29 3.05 -14.37 11.18
N ALA A 30 2.74 -13.19 10.62
CA ALA A 30 2.07 -13.02 9.35
C ALA A 30 2.78 -11.93 8.53
N PRO A 31 3.84 -12.26 7.77
CA PRO A 31 4.41 -11.33 6.82
C PRO A 31 3.38 -11.00 5.72
N GLY A 32 3.52 -9.87 5.04
CA GLY A 32 2.63 -9.50 3.95
C GLY A 32 3.29 -8.55 2.97
N LEU A 33 2.72 -8.44 1.78
CA LEU A 33 3.20 -7.58 0.72
C LEU A 33 2.20 -6.46 0.50
N HIS A 34 2.65 -5.21 0.72
CA HIS A 34 1.89 -4.01 0.42
C HIS A 34 2.47 -3.31 -0.81
N LEU A 35 1.70 -3.30 -1.89
CA LEU A 35 1.99 -2.58 -3.13
C LEU A 35 1.15 -1.31 -3.16
N ILE A 36 1.80 -0.17 -3.29
CA ILE A 36 1.18 1.16 -3.27
C ILE A 36 1.53 1.83 -4.59
N GLY A 37 0.55 2.45 -5.24
CA GLY A 37 0.72 3.15 -6.50
C GLY A 37 0.03 4.51 -6.50
N ASP A 38 0.78 5.55 -6.83
CA ASP A 38 0.24 6.83 -7.26
C ASP A 38 0.29 6.83 -8.80
N LEU A 39 -0.88 6.70 -9.42
CA LEU A 39 -1.02 6.40 -10.84
C LEU A 39 -1.41 7.67 -11.60
N TYR A 40 -0.43 8.34 -12.22
CA TYR A 40 -0.67 9.57 -12.97
C TYR A 40 -0.94 9.32 -14.46
N GLY A 41 -1.84 10.13 -15.03
CA GLY A 41 -2.14 10.10 -16.45
C GLY A 41 -2.79 8.79 -16.90
N CYS A 42 -3.75 8.28 -16.12
CA CYS A 42 -4.55 7.09 -16.42
C CYS A 42 -5.35 7.29 -17.72
N ARG A 43 -5.25 6.31 -18.64
CA ARG A 43 -5.86 6.35 -19.99
C ARG A 43 -6.87 5.23 -20.24
N GLY A 44 -7.13 4.42 -19.21
CA GLY A 44 -8.07 3.32 -19.25
C GLY A 44 -9.53 3.75 -19.48
N ASP A 45 -10.44 2.79 -19.34
CA ASP A 45 -11.88 3.06 -19.41
C ASP A 45 -12.28 4.05 -18.30
N THR A 46 -12.76 5.23 -18.69
CA THR A 46 -13.15 6.32 -17.77
C THR A 46 -14.29 5.93 -16.83
N ARG A 47 -15.08 4.89 -17.16
CA ARG A 47 -16.11 4.36 -16.26
C ARG A 47 -15.50 3.75 -15.00
N LEU A 48 -14.27 3.23 -15.06
CA LEU A 48 -13.55 2.76 -13.87
C LEU A 48 -13.21 3.89 -12.90
N MET A 49 -13.28 5.16 -13.33
CA MET A 49 -12.99 6.31 -12.48
C MET A 49 -14.24 7.01 -11.95
N THR A 50 -15.40 6.82 -12.57
CA THR A 50 -16.62 7.60 -12.29
C THR A 50 -17.83 6.76 -11.86
N ASP A 51 -17.87 5.48 -12.23
CA ASP A 51 -18.98 4.57 -11.91
C ASP A 51 -18.56 3.57 -10.82
N ALA A 52 -19.09 3.79 -9.61
CA ALA A 52 -18.83 2.94 -8.45
C ALA A 52 -19.23 1.46 -8.67
N ALA A 53 -20.32 1.19 -9.40
CA ALA A 53 -20.78 -0.18 -9.64
C ALA A 53 -19.89 -0.90 -10.66
N THR A 54 -19.51 -0.20 -11.73
CA THR A 54 -18.56 -0.73 -12.73
C THR A 54 -17.20 -1.00 -12.09
N LEU A 55 -16.69 -0.07 -11.28
CA LEU A 55 -15.41 -0.22 -10.59
C LEU A 55 -15.45 -1.33 -9.52
N GLU A 56 -16.53 -1.44 -8.76
CA GLU A 56 -16.72 -2.54 -7.80
C GLU A 56 -16.69 -3.90 -8.49
N ALA A 57 -17.45 -4.05 -9.58
CA ALA A 57 -17.53 -5.30 -10.33
C ALA A 57 -16.16 -5.68 -10.89
N PHE A 58 -15.43 -4.73 -11.47
CA PHE A 58 -14.07 -4.94 -11.94
C PHE A 58 -13.13 -5.39 -10.82
N CYS A 59 -13.10 -4.67 -9.69
CA CYS A 59 -12.21 -4.98 -8.58
C CYS A 59 -12.47 -6.39 -8.01
N LYS A 60 -13.75 -6.77 -7.86
CA LYS A 60 -14.12 -8.10 -7.36
C LYS A 60 -13.71 -9.20 -8.34
N GLN A 61 -13.83 -8.97 -9.64
CA GLN A 61 -13.38 -9.92 -10.65
C GLN A 61 -11.85 -10.06 -10.63
N ALA A 62 -11.12 -8.94 -10.61
CA ALA A 62 -9.65 -8.94 -10.53
C ALA A 62 -9.13 -9.66 -9.27
N VAL A 63 -9.79 -9.47 -8.13
CA VAL A 63 -9.50 -10.20 -6.88
C VAL A 63 -9.70 -11.71 -7.06
N ALA A 64 -10.81 -12.13 -7.65
CA ALA A 64 -11.10 -13.54 -7.91
C ALA A 64 -10.06 -14.17 -8.87
N ASP A 65 -9.73 -13.47 -9.95
CA ASP A 65 -8.76 -13.92 -10.96
C ASP A 65 -7.32 -14.02 -10.39
N ALA A 66 -6.98 -13.17 -9.42
CA ALA A 66 -5.73 -13.26 -8.69
C ALA A 66 -5.65 -14.48 -7.74
N GLY A 67 -6.78 -15.15 -7.49
CA GLY A 67 -6.89 -16.27 -6.54
C GLY A 67 -6.98 -15.80 -5.08
N LEU A 68 -7.52 -14.61 -4.86
CA LEU A 68 -7.77 -14.00 -3.56
C LEU A 68 -9.27 -14.07 -3.22
N THR A 69 -9.59 -14.00 -1.94
CA THR A 69 -10.97 -14.14 -1.45
C THR A 69 -11.51 -12.82 -0.94
N THR A 70 -12.58 -12.33 -1.55
CA THR A 70 -13.34 -11.17 -1.07
C THR A 70 -14.18 -11.55 0.16
N VAL A 71 -14.08 -10.76 1.23
CA VAL A 71 -14.97 -10.81 2.40
C VAL A 71 -16.11 -9.81 2.25
N GLY A 72 -15.84 -8.63 1.69
CA GLY A 72 -16.83 -7.59 1.44
C GLY A 72 -16.25 -6.46 0.60
N SER A 73 -17.12 -5.57 0.13
CA SER A 73 -16.74 -4.41 -0.68
C SER A 73 -17.63 -3.22 -0.38
N LEU A 74 -17.08 -2.01 -0.54
CA LEU A 74 -17.83 -0.76 -0.51
C LEU A 74 -17.22 0.21 -1.52
N PHE A 75 -18.06 0.75 -2.39
CA PHE A 75 -17.68 1.75 -3.38
C PHE A 75 -18.67 2.92 -3.31
N HIS A 76 -18.14 4.13 -3.35
CA HIS A 76 -18.90 5.37 -3.27
C HIS A 76 -18.47 6.31 -4.38
N SER A 77 -19.42 6.67 -5.26
CA SER A 77 -19.26 7.75 -6.23
C SER A 77 -19.69 9.07 -5.58
N PHE A 78 -18.93 10.14 -5.82
CA PHE A 78 -19.19 11.46 -5.26
C PHE A 78 -20.16 12.30 -6.11
N GLY A 79 -20.59 11.80 -7.27
CA GLY A 79 -21.48 12.52 -8.18
C GLY A 79 -21.25 12.14 -9.63
N GLU A 80 -22.09 12.68 -10.51
CA GLU A 80 -21.94 12.47 -11.96
C GLU A 80 -20.65 13.13 -12.46
N GLY A 81 -19.76 12.33 -13.06
CA GLY A 81 -18.44 12.78 -13.56
C GLY A 81 -17.36 12.92 -12.48
N GLU A 82 -17.72 12.80 -11.20
CA GLU A 82 -16.80 12.86 -10.08
C GLU A 82 -16.15 11.51 -9.79
N GLY A 83 -15.10 11.53 -8.98
CA GLY A 83 -14.36 10.33 -8.58
C GLY A 83 -15.14 9.30 -7.75
N VAL A 84 -14.48 8.18 -7.52
CA VAL A 84 -14.95 7.04 -6.72
C VAL A 84 -13.91 6.72 -5.66
N THR A 85 -14.38 6.50 -4.43
CA THR A 85 -13.61 5.80 -3.39
C THR A 85 -14.08 4.38 -3.26
N GLY A 86 -13.15 3.43 -3.26
CA GLY A 86 -13.44 2.00 -3.26
C GLY A 86 -12.55 1.20 -2.33
N ALA A 87 -13.12 0.20 -1.67
CA ALA A 87 -12.37 -0.79 -0.92
C ALA A 87 -12.98 -2.19 -1.08
N VAL A 88 -12.11 -3.18 -1.20
CA VAL A 88 -12.43 -4.60 -1.10
C VAL A 88 -11.68 -5.16 0.10
N VAL A 89 -12.42 -5.64 1.10
CA VAL A 89 -11.86 -6.36 2.24
C VAL A 89 -11.56 -7.78 1.78
N LEU A 90 -10.31 -8.20 1.91
CA LEU A 90 -9.87 -9.55 1.58
C LEU A 90 -9.85 -10.41 2.84
N ALA A 91 -9.95 -11.73 2.69
CA ALA A 91 -9.74 -12.67 3.80
C ALA A 91 -8.36 -12.48 4.45
N GLU A 92 -7.40 -11.97 3.68
CA GLU A 92 -6.02 -11.72 4.09
C GLU A 92 -5.61 -10.28 3.74
N SER A 93 -6.31 -9.28 4.32
CA SER A 93 -6.05 -7.81 4.21
C SER A 93 -7.00 -7.02 3.29
N HIS A 94 -6.56 -6.34 2.21
CA HIS A 94 -7.41 -5.43 1.43
C HIS A 94 -6.85 -4.99 0.08
N LEU A 95 -7.77 -4.52 -0.77
CA LEU A 95 -7.54 -3.62 -1.91
C LEU A 95 -8.27 -2.30 -1.61
N ALA A 96 -7.63 -1.16 -1.76
CA ALA A 96 -8.26 0.16 -1.66
C ALA A 96 -7.80 1.06 -2.81
N LEU A 97 -8.69 1.94 -3.28
CA LEU A 97 -8.36 2.91 -4.31
C LEU A 97 -9.24 4.16 -4.22
N HIS A 98 -8.72 5.24 -4.78
CA HIS A 98 -9.42 6.51 -4.95
C HIS A 98 -9.11 7.06 -6.34
N THR A 99 -10.12 7.59 -7.03
CA THR A 99 -9.98 8.12 -8.39
C THR A 99 -10.27 9.61 -8.43
N TRP A 100 -9.54 10.33 -9.28
CA TRP A 100 -9.72 11.75 -9.62
C TRP A 100 -9.75 11.88 -11.15
N PRO A 101 -10.95 11.72 -11.78
CA PRO A 101 -11.13 11.84 -13.23
C PRO A 101 -10.59 13.16 -13.80
N GLU A 102 -10.73 14.27 -13.05
CA GLU A 102 -10.28 15.61 -13.42
C GLU A 102 -8.77 15.69 -13.67
N ASP A 103 -7.99 14.87 -12.96
CA ASP A 103 -6.52 14.83 -13.03
C ASP A 103 -6.01 13.58 -13.76
N ASN A 104 -6.91 12.70 -14.24
CA ASN A 104 -6.59 11.35 -14.70
C ASN A 104 -5.69 10.61 -13.68
N TYR A 105 -6.04 10.69 -12.40
CA TYR A 105 -5.22 10.22 -11.30
C TYR A 105 -5.93 9.16 -10.46
N VAL A 106 -5.17 8.16 -10.00
CA VAL A 106 -5.67 7.11 -9.10
C VAL A 106 -4.62 6.83 -8.03
N THR A 107 -5.03 6.80 -6.76
CA THR A 107 -4.21 6.18 -5.70
C THR A 107 -4.67 4.74 -5.51
N LEU A 108 -3.73 3.82 -5.34
CA LEU A 108 -3.98 2.38 -5.26
C LEU A 108 -3.16 1.71 -4.15
N ASP A 109 -3.84 0.92 -3.31
CA ASP A 109 -3.24 0.09 -2.27
C ASP A 109 -3.69 -1.38 -2.45
N VAL A 110 -2.74 -2.28 -2.69
CA VAL A 110 -2.96 -3.74 -2.64
C VAL A 110 -2.11 -4.31 -1.52
N TYR A 111 -2.75 -4.64 -0.40
CA TYR A 111 -2.09 -5.27 0.73
C TYR A 111 -2.62 -6.69 0.94
N VAL A 112 -1.73 -7.68 0.82
CA VAL A 112 -2.07 -9.09 1.06
C VAL A 112 -1.17 -9.70 2.12
N CYS A 113 -1.76 -10.34 3.12
CA CYS A 113 -1.06 -11.11 4.15
C CYS A 113 -0.70 -12.51 3.63
N SER A 114 0.44 -13.03 4.06
CA SER A 114 0.90 -14.40 3.83
C SER A 114 0.80 -15.22 5.12
N TYR A 115 -0.42 -15.31 5.68
CA TYR A 115 -0.62 -16.01 6.96
C TYR A 115 -0.56 -17.52 6.79
N THR A 116 -1.20 -18.04 5.73
CA THR A 116 -1.26 -19.49 5.46
C THR A 116 -0.22 -19.96 4.44
N ASN A 117 0.07 -19.14 3.42
CA ASN A 117 1.03 -19.39 2.35
C ASN A 117 1.61 -18.05 1.87
N ASP A 118 2.71 -18.10 1.11
CA ASP A 118 3.21 -16.90 0.41
C ASP A 118 2.21 -16.46 -0.66
N ASN A 119 1.57 -15.32 -0.42
CA ASN A 119 0.58 -14.72 -1.32
C ASN A 119 1.16 -13.56 -2.15
N SER A 120 2.49 -13.33 -2.12
CA SER A 120 3.13 -12.21 -2.82
C SER A 120 2.80 -12.19 -4.31
N ALA A 121 2.86 -13.34 -4.97
CA ALA A 121 2.52 -13.47 -6.40
C ALA A 121 1.04 -13.17 -6.68
N LYS A 122 0.13 -13.39 -5.72
CA LYS A 122 -1.29 -13.04 -5.88
C LYS A 122 -1.50 -11.53 -5.77
N ALA A 123 -0.80 -10.89 -4.83
CA ALA A 123 -0.80 -9.44 -4.69
C ALA A 123 -0.28 -8.75 -5.95
N GLU A 124 0.82 -9.25 -6.51
CA GLU A 124 1.40 -8.76 -7.77
C GLU A 124 0.42 -8.91 -8.93
N ARG A 125 -0.21 -10.09 -9.09
CA ARG A 125 -1.23 -10.27 -10.15
C ARG A 125 -2.41 -9.32 -10.03
N LEU A 126 -2.90 -9.08 -8.81
CA LEU A 126 -3.99 -8.12 -8.59
C LEU A 126 -3.55 -6.70 -8.94
N PHE A 127 -2.37 -6.29 -8.48
CA PHE A 127 -1.82 -4.97 -8.77
C PHE A 127 -1.58 -4.76 -10.27
N ASP A 128 -1.03 -5.76 -10.96
CA ASP A 128 -0.81 -5.72 -12.42
C ASP A 128 -2.12 -5.61 -13.20
N ALA A 129 -3.18 -6.29 -12.77
CA ALA A 129 -4.50 -6.16 -13.38
C ALA A 129 -5.06 -4.72 -13.27
N LEU A 130 -4.88 -4.09 -12.10
CA LEU A 130 -5.27 -2.70 -11.88
C LEU A 130 -4.42 -1.73 -12.71
N MET A 131 -3.11 -1.95 -12.81
CA MET A 131 -2.21 -1.19 -13.67
C MET A 131 -2.62 -1.28 -15.15
N GLN A 132 -2.98 -2.48 -15.62
CA GLN A 132 -3.45 -2.70 -16.99
C GLN A 132 -4.80 -2.05 -17.27
N ALA A 133 -5.69 -2.03 -16.28
CA ALA A 133 -7.01 -1.43 -16.42
C ALA A 133 -6.97 0.10 -16.44
N PHE A 134 -6.17 0.72 -15.56
CA PHE A 134 -6.06 2.17 -15.49
C PHE A 134 -5.08 2.76 -16.52
N GLN A 135 -4.12 1.99 -17.01
CA GLN A 135 -3.12 2.39 -18.01
C GLN A 135 -2.45 3.75 -17.67
N PRO A 136 -1.81 3.88 -16.49
CA PRO A 136 -1.13 5.12 -16.12
C PRO A 136 0.05 5.39 -17.05
N ALA A 137 0.22 6.67 -17.39
CA ALA A 137 1.36 7.13 -18.18
C ALA A 137 2.63 7.26 -17.33
N ASP A 138 2.48 7.62 -16.05
CA ASP A 138 3.60 7.87 -15.13
C ASP A 138 3.27 7.34 -13.72
N PRO A 139 3.44 6.03 -13.47
CA PRO A 139 3.15 5.44 -12.17
C PRO A 139 4.32 5.59 -11.19
N HIS A 140 4.06 6.07 -9.97
CA HIS A 140 5.00 6.02 -8.86
C HIS A 140 4.64 4.87 -7.92
N LEU A 141 5.55 3.91 -7.79
CA LEU A 141 5.28 2.63 -7.12
C LEU A 141 6.13 2.46 -5.88
N HIS A 142 5.50 2.03 -4.79
CA HIS A 142 6.17 1.64 -3.56
C HIS A 142 5.85 0.21 -3.17
N ARG A 143 6.90 -0.54 -2.84
CA ARG A 143 6.80 -1.92 -2.34
C ARG A 143 7.23 -1.95 -0.88
N VAL A 144 6.33 -2.40 -0.01
CA VAL A 144 6.60 -2.54 1.42
C VAL A 144 6.35 -3.98 1.85
N VAL A 145 7.40 -4.65 2.31
CA VAL A 145 7.28 -5.92 3.03
C VAL A 145 6.86 -5.59 4.47
N ARG A 146 5.71 -6.07 4.88
CA ARG A 146 5.19 -5.93 6.24
C ARG A 146 5.61 -7.18 7.02
N ALA A 147 6.42 -7.01 8.07
CA ALA A 147 6.99 -8.08 8.90
C ALA A 147 6.89 -7.75 10.40
#